data_AF-A0A349AM86-F1
#
_entry.id   AF-A0A349AM86-F1
#
_cell.length_a   1.000
_cell.length_b   1.000
_cell.length_c   1.000
_cell.angle_alpha   90.00
_cell.angle_beta   90.00
_cell.angle_gamma   90.00
#
_symmetry.space_group_name_H-M   'P 1'
#
loop_
_entity.id
_entity.type
_entity.pdbx_description
1 polymer ?
#
loop_
_entity_poly.entity_id
_entity_poly.type
_entity_poly.pdbx_seq_one_letter_code
_entity_poly.pdbx_strand_id
1 'polypeptide(L)'
;MTYTSEWTEGEFILLLSRPDLADDGFADIIPERDKEAIGGVRAAVHNFHAGGDTSMLSEMMMSLLGSKDTLVTCPVCKVSF
;
A
#
# COMPACT_ATOMS: atom_id res chain seq x y z
N MET A 1 -12.65 -18.59 -7.47
CA MET A 1 -11.28 -18.22 -7.06
C MET A 1 -10.95 -16.95 -7.81
N THR A 2 -11.24 -15.80 -7.21
CA THR A 2 -10.79 -14.51 -7.73
C THR A 2 -9.30 -14.46 -7.49
N TYR A 3 -8.53 -14.61 -8.56
CA TYR A 3 -7.10 -14.32 -8.55
C TYR A 3 -6.96 -12.85 -8.19
N THR A 4 -6.67 -12.54 -6.94
CA THR A 4 -6.12 -11.23 -6.57
C THR A 4 -4.78 -11.17 -7.28
N SER A 5 -4.74 -10.51 -8.44
CA SER A 5 -3.51 -10.24 -9.20
C SER A 5 -2.42 -9.79 -8.22
N GLU A 6 -1.18 -10.24 -8.39
CA GLU A 6 -0.10 -9.70 -7.55
C GLU A 6 0.01 -8.20 -7.77
N TRP A 7 0.27 -7.43 -6.72
CA TRP A 7 0.49 -6.00 -6.86
C TRP A 7 1.80 -5.74 -7.59
N THR A 8 1.73 -4.89 -8.60
CA THR A 8 2.92 -4.39 -9.28
C THR A 8 3.54 -3.25 -8.48
N GLU A 9 4.83 -3.01 -8.72
CA GLU A 9 5.56 -1.88 -8.15
C GLU A 9 4.89 -0.54 -8.48
N GLY A 10 4.43 -0.35 -9.71
CA GLY A 10 3.77 0.88 -10.14
C GLY A 10 2.47 1.16 -9.39
N GLU A 11 1.62 0.14 -9.22
CA GLU A 11 0.37 0.26 -8.43
C GLU A 11 0.67 0.63 -6.98
N PHE A 12 1.68 -0.02 -6.39
CA PHE A 12 2.06 0.23 -5.00
C PHE A 12 2.64 1.63 -4.82
N ILE A 13 3.49 2.10 -5.74
CA ILE A 13 4.00 3.48 -5.72
C ILE A 13 2.85 4.49 -5.86
N LEU A 14 1.89 4.25 -6.76
CA LEU A 14 0.71 5.11 -6.92
C LEU A 14 -0.08 5.20 -5.62
N LEU A 15 -0.31 4.06 -4.94
CA LEU A 15 -0.95 4.01 -3.64
C LEU A 15 -0.21 4.87 -2.59
N LEU A 16 1.11 4.67 -2.47
CA LEU A 16 1.95 5.38 -1.49
C LEU A 16 2.05 6.89 -1.79
N SER A 17 1.97 7.30 -3.06
CA SER A 17 2.04 8.70 -3.48
C SER A 17 0.77 9.52 -3.19
N ARG A 18 -0.29 8.87 -2.73
CA ARG A 18 -1.62 9.47 -2.49
C ARG A 18 -2.14 9.10 -1.10
N PRO A 19 -1.39 9.37 -0.01
CA PRO A 19 -1.80 8.96 1.33
C PRO A 19 -3.14 9.57 1.74
N ASP A 20 -3.50 10.75 1.21
CA ASP A 20 -4.71 11.51 1.54
C ASP A 20 -5.94 11.13 0.73
N LEU A 21 -5.77 10.34 -0.33
CA LEU A 21 -6.90 9.86 -1.10
C LEU A 21 -7.64 8.79 -0.28
N ALA A 22 -8.96 8.80 -0.31
CA ALA A 22 -9.78 7.75 0.30
C ALA A 22 -9.71 6.46 -0.52
N ASP A 23 -9.99 5.31 0.10
CA ASP A 23 -9.86 4.00 -0.55
C ASP A 23 -10.72 3.85 -1.81
N ASP A 24 -11.91 4.47 -1.82
CA ASP A 24 -12.82 4.50 -2.98
C ASP A 24 -12.35 5.45 -4.09
N GLY A 25 -11.46 6.39 -3.79
CA GLY A 25 -10.88 7.32 -4.77
C GLY A 25 -9.85 6.68 -5.71
N PHE A 26 -9.42 5.44 -5.46
CA PHE A 26 -8.43 4.75 -6.28
C PHE A 26 -9.03 3.99 -7.47
N ALA A 27 -10.35 3.87 -7.58
CA ALA A 27 -10.99 3.11 -8.66
C ALA A 27 -10.60 3.62 -10.07
N ASP A 28 -10.38 4.92 -10.23
CA ASP A 28 -9.95 5.53 -11.51
C ASP A 28 -8.42 5.54 -11.70
N ILE A 29 -7.64 5.22 -10.67
CA ILE A 29 -6.17 5.28 -10.68
C ILE A 29 -5.58 3.88 -10.81
N ILE A 30 -6.16 2.93 -10.07
CA ILE A 30 -5.75 1.53 -10.04
C ILE A 30 -7.00 0.67 -10.28
N PRO A 31 -7.55 0.66 -11.51
CA PRO A 31 -8.85 0.07 -11.81
C PRO A 31 -8.92 -1.45 -11.58
N GLU A 32 -7.77 -2.11 -11.47
CA GLU A 32 -7.67 -3.53 -11.14
C GLU A 32 -7.81 -3.83 -9.64
N ARG A 33 -7.86 -2.80 -8.79
CA ARG A 33 -7.96 -2.91 -7.33
C ARG A 33 -9.28 -2.36 -6.83
N ASP A 34 -10.02 -3.22 -6.15
CA ASP A 34 -11.20 -2.77 -5.42
C ASP A 34 -10.82 -2.10 -4.09
N LYS A 35 -11.81 -1.43 -3.49
CA LYS A 35 -11.67 -0.74 -2.21
C LYS A 35 -11.12 -1.65 -1.10
N GLU A 36 -11.49 -2.93 -1.08
CA GLU A 36 -11.06 -3.86 -0.04
C GLU A 36 -9.57 -4.17 -0.17
N ALA A 37 -9.09 -4.41 -1.40
CA ALA A 37 -7.68 -4.60 -1.70
C ALA A 37 -6.85 -3.35 -1.36
N ILE A 38 -7.34 -2.15 -1.72
CA ILE A 38 -6.71 -0.87 -1.37
C ILE A 38 -6.59 -0.73 0.16
N GLY A 39 -7.70 -0.90 0.88
CA GLY A 39 -7.73 -0.77 2.34
C GLY A 39 -6.85 -1.78 3.05
N GLY A 40 -6.83 -3.03 2.58
CA GLY A 40 -5.98 -4.10 3.10
C GLY A 40 -4.49 -3.77 3.00
N VAL A 41 -4.02 -3.34 1.82
CA VAL A 41 -2.61 -2.95 1.64
C VAL A 41 -2.27 -1.73 2.47
N ARG A 42 -3.14 -0.71 2.56
CA ARG A 42 -2.88 0.46 3.41
C ARG A 42 -2.77 0.11 4.89
N ALA A 43 -3.61 -0.80 5.38
CA ALA A 43 -3.51 -1.32 6.74
C ALA A 43 -2.20 -2.08 6.97
N ALA A 44 -1.78 -2.89 6.01
CA ALA A 44 -0.51 -3.61 6.08
C ALA A 44 0.71 -2.66 6.04
N VAL A 45 0.67 -1.58 5.26
CA VAL A 45 1.69 -0.50 5.28
C VAL A 45 1.74 0.21 6.63
N HIS A 46 0.58 0.41 7.27
CA HIS A 46 0.56 0.94 8.64
C HIS A 46 1.22 -0.02 9.63
N ASN A 47 0.87 -1.30 9.57
CA ASN A 47 1.48 -2.33 10.40
C ASN A 47 2.99 -2.43 10.19
N PHE A 48 3.49 -2.23 8.97
CA PHE A 48 4.93 -2.30 8.68
C PHE A 48 5.77 -1.38 9.58
N HIS A 49 5.45 -0.09 9.66
CA HIS A 49 6.21 0.82 10.51
C HIS A 49 5.76 0.79 11.99
N ALA A 50 4.53 0.33 12.26
CA ALA A 50 4.04 0.18 13.63
C ALA A 50 4.52 -1.13 14.30
N GLY A 51 5.24 -2.00 13.59
CA GLY A 51 5.73 -3.29 14.09
C GLY A 51 4.64 -4.37 14.21
N GLY A 52 3.57 -4.26 13.42
CA GLY A 52 2.44 -5.19 13.37
C GLY A 52 2.55 -6.26 12.27
N ASP A 53 1.40 -6.86 11.92
CA ASP A 53 1.33 -7.90 10.89
C ASP A 53 1.44 -7.34 9.47
N THR A 54 2.43 -7.85 8.74
CA THR A 54 2.77 -7.47 7.36
C THR A 54 2.59 -8.62 6.37
N SER A 55 1.95 -9.73 6.77
CA SER A 55 1.75 -10.93 5.95
C SER A 55 1.06 -10.70 4.61
N MET A 56 0.31 -9.59 4.48
CA MET A 56 -0.31 -9.16 3.23
C MET A 56 0.64 -8.46 2.24
N LEU A 57 1.81 -8.02 2.70
CA LEU A 57 2.81 -7.36 1.86
C LEU A 57 3.67 -8.40 1.16
N SER A 58 3.84 -8.24 -0.15
CA SER A 58 4.82 -9.04 -0.90
C SER A 58 6.25 -8.61 -0.57
N GLU A 59 7.24 -9.44 -0.91
CA GLU A 59 8.66 -9.09 -0.77
C GLU A 59 9.02 -7.80 -1.51
N MET A 60 8.42 -7.57 -2.69
CA MET A 60 8.59 -6.33 -3.46
C MET A 60 8.11 -5.10 -2.66
N MET A 61 6.92 -5.19 -2.05
CA MET A 61 6.38 -4.10 -1.23
C MET A 61 7.24 -3.84 0.00
N MET A 62 7.65 -4.90 0.70
CA MET A 62 8.52 -4.77 1.89
C MET A 62 9.87 -4.15 1.53
N SER A 63 10.45 -4.52 0.39
CA SER A 63 11.70 -3.95 -0.12
C SER A 63 11.56 -2.45 -0.38
N LEU A 64 10.46 -2.02 -1.00
CA LEU A 64 10.18 -0.59 -1.26
C LEU A 64 9.98 0.20 0.03
N LEU A 65 9.24 -0.35 1.00
CA LEU A 65 9.00 0.29 2.31
C LEU A 65 10.26 0.36 3.18
N GLY A 66 11.17 -0.62 3.06
CA GLY A 66 12.42 -0.68 3.82
C GLY A 66 13.59 0.06 3.14
N SER A 67 13.39 0.62 1.95
CA SER A 67 14.42 1.35 1.21
C SER A 67 14.75 2.67 1.90
N LYS A 68 16.02 2.89 2.22
CA LYS A 68 16.50 4.15 2.84
C LYS A 68 16.38 5.36 1.90
N ASP A 69 16.21 5.12 0.61
CA ASP A 69 16.11 6.16 -0.40
C ASP A 69 14.64 6.61 -0.61
N THR A 70 13.67 5.93 0.00
CA THR A 70 12.25 6.20 -0.16
C THR A 70 11.65 6.63 1.18
N LEU A 71 11.32 7.92 1.31
CA LEU A 71 10.51 8.38 2.43
C LEU A 71 9.04 8.02 2.17
N VAL A 72 8.47 7.13 2.98
CA VAL A 72 7.08 6.69 2.80
C VAL A 72 6.20 7.39 3.82
N THR A 73 5.11 8.02 3.38
CA THR A 73 4.10 8.55 4.28
C THR A 73 3.03 7.51 4.52
N CYS A 74 2.84 7.09 5.77
CA CYS A 74 1.82 6.12 6.10
C CYS A 74 0.43 6.64 5.68
N PRO A 75 -0.34 5.86 4.89
CA PRO A 75 -1.65 6.29 4.43
C PRO A 75 -2.73 6.27 5.52
N VAL A 76 -2.43 5.71 6.71
CA VAL A 76 -3.33 5.63 7.88
C VAL A 76 -3.02 6.73 8.90
N CYS A 77 -1.81 6.74 9.47
CA CYS A 77 -1.44 7.66 10.55
C CYS A 77 -0.73 8.95 10.08
N LYS A 78 -0.43 9.06 8.78
CA LYS A 78 0.22 10.24 8.15
C LYS A 78 1.63 10.55 8.66
N VAL A 79 2.25 9.58 9.34
CA VAL A 79 3.65 9.66 9.76
C VAL A 79 4.54 9.17 8.62
N SER A 80 5.61 9.90 8.34
CA SER A 80 6.64 9.47 7.41
C SER A 80 7.67 8.58 8.13
N PHE A 81 8.10 7.52 7.46
CA PHE A 81 9.09 6.56 7.93
C PHE A 81 10.04 6.15 6.81
#